data_AF-A0A3B9UYV1-F1
#
_entry.id   AF-A0A3B9UYV1-F1
#
_cell.length_a   1.000
_cell.length_b   1.000
_cell.length_c   1.000
_cell.angle_alpha   90.00
_cell.angle_beta   90.00
_cell.angle_gamma   90.00
#
_symmetry.space_group_name_H-M   'P 1'
#
loop_
_entity.id
_entity.type
_entity.pdbx_description
1 polymer ?
#
loop_
_entity_poly.entity_id
_entity_poly.type
_entity_poly.pdbx_seq_one_letter_code
_entity_poly.pdbx_strand_id
1 'polypeptide(L)'
;MIMHNTLRDKFASGQPTLGTHFLSCDPDMPEIIGDSGLFDYGEYCAEYSTFDMQLLYHFARSGQCANLPLMIKLDQKGQGFWAQAALGAGFKAILFTDIRNESDVETCYQTIRPDMPAHGGLVG
;
A
#
# COMPACT_ATOMS: atom_id res chain seq x y z
N MET A 1 2.44 16.39 5.86
CA MET A 1 3.76 15.91 6.35
C MET A 1 3.99 14.56 5.69
N ILE A 2 5.15 14.31 5.08
CA ILE A 2 5.42 13.02 4.45
C ILE A 2 5.67 11.99 5.56
N MET A 3 4.75 11.05 5.73
CA MET A 3 4.92 9.96 6.71
C MET A 3 6.09 9.05 6.32
N HIS A 4 6.95 8.74 7.29
CA HIS A 4 8.05 7.79 7.13
C HIS A 4 7.54 6.35 6.96
N ASN A 5 8.24 5.53 6.17
CA ASN A 5 7.85 4.14 5.95
C ASN A 5 8.47 3.21 7.02
N THR A 6 7.87 3.17 8.21
CA THR A 6 8.34 2.34 9.32
C THR A 6 8.26 0.84 9.02
N LEU A 7 7.33 0.42 8.16
CA LEU A 7 7.23 -0.97 7.70
C LEU A 7 8.48 -1.41 6.92
N ARG A 8 9.02 -0.53 6.06
CA ARG A 8 10.27 -0.78 5.32
C ARG A 8 11.45 -0.99 6.27
N ASP A 9 11.55 -0.19 7.33
CA ASP A 9 12.65 -0.29 8.30
C ASP A 9 12.60 -1.62 9.07
N LYS A 10 11.40 -2.08 9.45
CA LYS A 10 11.22 -3.38 10.09
C LYS A 10 11.67 -4.52 9.20
N PHE A 11 11.31 -4.49 7.92
CA PHE A 11 11.80 -5.47 6.95
C PHE A 11 13.32 -5.40 6.76
N ALA A 12 13.89 -4.20 6.64
CA ALA A 12 15.33 -4.02 6.49
C ALA A 12 16.14 -4.50 7.70
N SER A 13 15.55 -4.42 8.90
CA SER A 13 16.16 -4.89 10.16
C SER A 13 15.83 -6.35 10.49
N GLY A 14 15.09 -7.06 9.62
CA GLY A 14 14.72 -8.45 9.83
C GLY A 14 13.77 -8.67 11.02
N GLN A 15 13.06 -7.64 11.45
CA GLN A 15 12.09 -7.72 12.53
C GLN A 15 10.77 -8.32 12.07
N PRO A 16 10.06 -9.07 12.93
CA PRO A 16 8.70 -9.50 12.62
C PRO A 16 7.76 -8.30 12.56
N THR A 17 6.69 -8.43 11.78
CA THR A 17 5.65 -7.40 11.63
C THR A 17 4.28 -8.00 11.88
N LEU A 18 3.41 -7.28 12.58
CA LEU A 18 2.01 -7.65 12.76
C LEU A 18 1.10 -6.70 11.96
N GLY A 19 0.35 -7.24 11.01
CA GLY A 19 -0.64 -6.49 10.22
C GLY A 19 -2.07 -6.92 10.52
N THR A 20 -3.02 -6.07 10.12
CA THR A 20 -4.44 -6.44 10.07
C THR A 20 -5.03 -6.14 8.69
N HIS A 21 -6.00 -6.93 8.28
CA HIS A 21 -6.70 -6.78 7.00
C HIS A 21 -8.04 -6.09 7.24
N PHE A 22 -8.39 -5.14 6.37
CA PHE A 22 -9.71 -4.54 6.38
C PHE A 22 -10.27 -4.40 4.96
N LEU A 23 -11.58 -4.65 4.86
CA LEU A 23 -12.34 -4.55 3.61
C LEU A 23 -13.36 -3.41 3.64
N SER A 24 -13.61 -2.84 4.83
CA SER A 24 -14.56 -1.75 5.01
C SER A 24 -14.16 -0.55 4.16
N CYS A 25 -15.14 0.07 3.52
CA CYS A 25 -14.97 1.30 2.75
C CYS A 25 -15.20 2.56 3.61
N ASP A 26 -15.25 2.40 4.93
CA ASP A 26 -15.35 3.50 5.88
C ASP A 26 -14.00 4.22 6.00
N PRO A 27 -13.87 5.49 5.59
CA PRO A 27 -12.61 6.22 5.54
C PRO A 27 -11.87 6.30 6.89
N ASP A 28 -12.57 6.16 8.01
CA ASP A 28 -12.02 6.28 9.36
C ASP A 28 -11.35 4.98 9.83
N MET A 29 -11.53 3.87 9.10
CA MET A 29 -11.02 2.55 9.48
C MET A 29 -9.50 2.53 9.76
N PRO A 30 -8.63 3.13 8.92
CA PRO A 30 -7.20 3.19 9.23
C PRO A 30 -6.83 3.93 10.52
N GLU A 31 -7.57 4.98 10.88
CA GLU A 31 -7.33 5.74 12.11
C GLU A 31 -7.73 4.91 13.33
N ILE A 32 -8.90 4.26 13.29
CA ILE A 32 -9.35 3.33 14.33
C ILE A 32 -8.34 2.20 14.54
N ILE A 33 -7.81 1.63 13.46
CA ILE A 33 -6.79 0.58 13.53
C ILE A 33 -5.50 1.13 14.13
N GLY A 34 -5.02 2.29 13.67
CA GLY A 34 -3.77 2.87 14.13
C GLY A 34 -3.82 3.27 15.61
N ASP A 35 -4.94 3.85 16.05
CA ASP A 35 -5.16 4.28 17.44
C ASP A 35 -5.18 3.10 18.44
N SER A 36 -5.42 1.88 17.95
CA SER A 36 -5.25 0.68 18.80
C SER A 36 -3.81 0.50 19.27
N GLY A 37 -2.82 0.99 18.50
CA GLY A 37 -1.39 0.81 18.76
C GLY A 37 -0.91 -0.64 18.64
N LEU A 38 -1.73 -1.55 18.10
CA LEU A 38 -1.44 -2.98 18.07
C LEU A 38 -0.75 -3.44 16.78
N PHE A 39 -0.87 -2.68 15.69
CA PHE A 39 -0.46 -3.12 14.35
C PHE A 39 0.65 -2.25 13.78
N ASP A 40 1.55 -2.90 13.05
CA ASP A 40 2.66 -2.26 12.35
C ASP A 40 2.23 -1.67 11.01
N TYR A 41 1.15 -2.20 10.43
CA TYR A 41 0.54 -1.71 9.21
C TYR A 41 -0.92 -2.17 9.09
N GLY A 42 -1.71 -1.42 8.32
CA GLY A 42 -3.05 -1.83 7.89
C GLY A 42 -3.02 -2.25 6.42
N GLU A 43 -3.60 -3.40 6.10
CA GLU A 43 -3.79 -3.88 4.72
C GLU A 43 -5.22 -3.64 4.26
N TYR A 44 -5.40 -2.75 3.27
CA TYR A 44 -6.66 -2.62 2.57
C TYR A 44 -6.77 -3.69 1.49
N CYS A 45 -7.73 -4.61 1.65
CA CYS A 45 -7.94 -5.71 0.70
C CYS A 45 -8.81 -5.27 -0.50
N ALA A 46 -8.25 -4.42 -1.36
CA ALA A 46 -8.90 -3.90 -2.56
C ALA A 46 -9.35 -4.97 -3.56
N GLU A 47 -8.69 -6.14 -3.58
CA GLU A 47 -9.09 -7.30 -4.39
C GLU A 47 -10.54 -7.76 -4.14
N TYR A 48 -11.06 -7.55 -2.93
CA TYR A 48 -12.39 -8.04 -2.52
C TYR A 48 -13.33 -6.91 -2.09
N SER A 49 -13.02 -5.66 -2.43
CA SER A 49 -13.80 -4.49 -2.04
C SER A 49 -14.14 -3.60 -3.23
N THR A 50 -15.08 -2.68 -3.01
CA THR A 50 -15.38 -1.60 -3.96
C THR A 50 -14.76 -0.31 -3.47
N PHE A 51 -13.98 0.35 -4.31
CA PHE A 51 -13.29 1.58 -3.95
C PHE A 51 -13.15 2.50 -5.15
N ASP A 52 -12.83 3.76 -4.86
CA ASP A 52 -12.48 4.76 -5.85
C ASP A 52 -11.19 5.48 -5.44
N MET A 53 -10.74 6.42 -6.27
CA MET A 53 -9.56 7.22 -5.95
C MET A 53 -9.75 8.04 -4.69
N GLN A 54 -10.93 8.63 -4.46
CA GLN A 54 -11.16 9.50 -3.32
C GLN A 54 -10.96 8.73 -2.01
N LEU A 55 -11.49 7.51 -1.94
CA LEU A 55 -11.35 6.63 -0.80
C LEU A 55 -9.88 6.31 -0.48
N LEU A 56 -9.02 6.08 -1.49
CA LEU A 56 -7.59 5.87 -1.26
C LEU A 56 -6.93 7.08 -0.58
N TYR A 57 -7.24 8.30 -1.00
CA TYR A 57 -6.73 9.51 -0.35
C TYR A 57 -7.31 9.71 1.06
N HIS A 58 -8.56 9.32 1.30
CA HIS A 58 -9.14 9.35 2.64
C HIS A 58 -8.43 8.36 3.57
N PHE A 59 -8.23 7.11 3.13
CA PHE A 59 -7.48 6.11 3.90
C PHE A 59 -6.05 6.54 4.19
N ALA A 60 -5.34 7.06 3.19
CA ALA A 60 -3.96 7.50 3.40
C ALA A 60 -3.89 8.64 4.44
N ARG A 61 -4.87 9.54 4.47
CA ARG A 61 -4.93 10.62 5.47
C ARG A 61 -5.26 10.08 6.87
N SER A 62 -6.25 9.21 7.01
CA SER A 62 -6.61 8.63 8.31
C SER A 62 -5.49 7.76 8.88
N GLY A 63 -4.82 6.96 8.04
CA GLY A 63 -3.62 6.21 8.45
C GLY A 63 -2.49 7.14 8.92
N GLN A 64 -2.29 8.28 8.25
CA GLN A 64 -1.30 9.28 8.68
C GLN A 64 -1.64 9.94 10.03
N CYS A 65 -2.92 10.19 10.32
CA CYS A 65 -3.35 10.72 11.62
C CYS A 65 -2.94 9.81 12.78
N ALA A 66 -3.05 8.49 12.59
CA ALA A 66 -2.72 7.49 13.60
C ALA A 66 -1.31 6.88 13.46
N ASN A 67 -0.43 7.46 12.62
CA ASN A 67 0.91 6.94 12.32
C ASN A 67 0.94 5.47 11.85
N LEU A 68 -0.11 5.01 11.16
CA LEU A 68 -0.24 3.65 10.63
C LEU A 68 0.13 3.59 9.14
N PRO A 69 1.24 2.92 8.75
CA PRO A 69 1.56 2.67 7.35
C PRO A 69 0.47 1.80 6.72
N LEU A 70 0.04 2.15 5.50
CA LEU A 70 -0.94 1.36 4.78
C LEU A 70 -0.31 0.56 3.64
N MET A 71 -0.76 -0.68 3.52
CA MET A 71 -0.57 -1.58 2.40
C MET A 71 -1.90 -1.75 1.66
N ILE A 72 -1.86 -1.93 0.34
CA ILE A 72 -3.05 -2.27 -0.45
C ILE A 72 -2.82 -3.58 -1.20
N LYS A 73 -3.79 -4.50 -1.13
CA LYS A 73 -3.80 -5.75 -1.89
C LYS A 73 -4.70 -5.61 -3.12
N LEU A 74 -4.12 -5.76 -4.31
CA LEU A 74 -4.77 -5.39 -5.57
C LEU A 74 -5.30 -6.60 -6.35
N ASP A 75 -6.37 -6.40 -7.12
CA ASP A 75 -6.80 -7.36 -8.15
C ASP A 75 -5.80 -7.42 -9.31
N GLN A 76 -5.54 -8.64 -9.82
CA GLN A 76 -4.51 -8.91 -10.82
C GLN A 76 -4.65 -8.08 -12.10
N LYS A 77 -5.88 -7.88 -12.61
CA LYS A 77 -6.06 -7.18 -13.91
C LYS A 77 -5.83 -5.68 -13.81
N GLY A 78 -6.10 -5.10 -12.64
CA GLY A 78 -6.02 -3.65 -12.39
C GLY A 78 -4.79 -3.20 -11.60
N GLN A 79 -3.93 -4.12 -11.17
CA GLN A 79 -2.90 -3.84 -10.16
C GLN A 79 -1.91 -2.74 -10.58
N GLY A 80 -1.59 -2.61 -11.87
CA GLY A 80 -0.69 -1.56 -12.36
C GLY A 80 -1.22 -0.15 -12.04
N PHE A 81 -2.43 0.12 -12.51
CA PHE A 81 -3.11 1.40 -12.35
C PHE A 81 -3.35 1.73 -10.87
N TRP A 82 -3.89 0.77 -10.12
CA TRP A 82 -4.24 1.00 -8.72
C TRP A 82 -3.02 1.07 -7.80
N ALA A 83 -1.91 0.41 -8.14
CA ALA A 83 -0.66 0.56 -7.40
C ALA A 83 -0.14 1.99 -7.48
N GLN A 84 -0.09 2.57 -8.68
CA GLN A 84 0.34 3.96 -8.86
C GLN A 84 -0.61 4.94 -8.16
N ALA A 85 -1.93 4.72 -8.26
CA ALA A 85 -2.91 5.55 -7.57
C ALA A 85 -2.75 5.50 -6.04
N ALA A 86 -2.53 4.31 -5.47
CA ALA A 86 -2.32 4.14 -4.04
C ALA A 86 -0.99 4.77 -3.56
N LEU A 87 0.10 4.62 -4.33
CA LEU A 87 1.37 5.29 -4.05
C LEU A 87 1.20 6.82 -4.04
N GLY A 88 0.51 7.37 -5.05
CA GLY A 88 0.19 8.80 -5.13
C GLY A 88 -0.68 9.28 -3.96
N ALA A 89 -1.61 8.46 -3.49
CA ALA A 89 -2.42 8.75 -2.31
C ALA A 89 -1.60 8.77 -1.01
N GLY A 90 -0.52 7.99 -0.95
CA GLY A 90 0.41 7.96 0.19
C GLY A 90 0.51 6.60 0.89
N PHE A 91 0.00 5.52 0.28
CA PHE A 91 0.24 4.15 0.77
C PHE A 91 1.74 3.85 0.77
N LYS A 92 2.17 3.03 1.72
CA LYS A 92 3.59 2.71 1.98
C LYS A 92 4.02 1.37 1.41
N ALA A 93 3.07 0.52 1.04
CA ALA A 93 3.34 -0.78 0.43
C ALA A 93 2.21 -1.19 -0.52
N ILE A 94 2.57 -2.02 -1.50
CA ILE A 94 1.65 -2.66 -2.43
C ILE A 94 1.84 -4.18 -2.29
N LEU A 95 0.75 -4.92 -2.18
CA LEU A 95 0.72 -6.37 -2.23
C LEU A 95 0.12 -6.78 -3.58
N PHE A 96 1.01 -7.12 -4.52
CA PHE A 96 0.62 -7.65 -5.83
C PHE A 96 0.11 -9.08 -5.71
N THR A 97 -0.80 -9.47 -6.60
CA THR A 97 -1.47 -10.77 -6.58
C THR A 97 -1.05 -11.65 -7.75
N ASP A 98 -1.18 -12.96 -7.56
CA ASP A 98 -0.97 -13.97 -8.60
C ASP A 98 0.38 -13.88 -9.34
N ILE A 99 1.46 -13.59 -8.60
CA ILE A 99 2.83 -13.66 -9.09
C ILE A 99 3.20 -15.14 -9.31
N ARG A 100 3.42 -15.55 -10.55
CA ARG A 100 3.69 -16.95 -10.93
C ARG A 100 5.12 -17.17 -11.40
N ASN A 101 5.77 -16.13 -11.91
CA ASN A 101 7.12 -16.22 -12.45
C ASN A 101 7.90 -14.91 -12.24
N GLU A 102 9.19 -14.93 -12.57
CA GLU A 102 10.11 -13.78 -12.43
C GLU A 102 9.71 -12.56 -13.28
N SER A 103 9.09 -12.76 -14.45
CA SER A 103 8.66 -11.65 -15.30
C SER A 103 7.44 -10.91 -14.71
N ASP A 104 6.60 -11.62 -13.95
CA ASP A 104 5.51 -10.99 -13.20
C ASP A 104 6.08 -10.07 -12.10
N VAL A 105 7.14 -10.53 -11.42
CA VAL A 105 7.87 -9.74 -10.41
C VAL A 105 8.45 -8.47 -11.04
N GLU A 106 9.16 -8.61 -12.16
CA GLU A 106 9.77 -7.47 -12.85
C GLU A 106 8.72 -6.45 -13.30
N THR A 107 7.58 -6.91 -13.83
CA THR A 107 6.47 -6.03 -14.23
C THR A 107 5.89 -5.25 -13.05
N CYS A 108 5.66 -5.95 -11.93
CA CYS A 108 5.17 -5.32 -10.70
C CYS A 108 6.19 -4.33 -10.13
N TYR A 109 7.47 -4.65 -10.27
CA TYR A 109 8.56 -3.80 -9.81
C TYR A 109 8.67 -2.50 -10.62
N GLN A 110 8.61 -2.59 -11.95
CA GLN A 110 8.64 -1.42 -12.84
C GLN A 110 7.45 -0.48 -12.56
N THR A 111 6.28 -1.04 -12.29
CA THR A 111 5.05 -0.30 -11.98
C THR A 111 5.21 0.67 -10.81
N ILE A 112 6.04 0.34 -9.82
CA ILE A 112 6.19 1.11 -8.57
C ILE A 112 7.52 1.88 -8.47
N ARG A 113 8.40 1.74 -9.47
CA ARG A 113 9.67 2.45 -9.52
C ARG A 113 9.53 3.83 -10.18
N PRO A 114 10.38 4.80 -9.82
CA PRO A 114 10.44 6.09 -10.50
C PRO A 114 10.73 5.94 -12.00
N ASP A 115 10.01 6.70 -12.83
CA ASP A 115 10.28 6.86 -14.26
C ASP A 115 11.51 7.75 -14.47
N MET A 116 12.67 7.12 -14.33
CA MET A 116 13.98 7.72 -14.55
C MET A 116 14.81 6.78 -15.41
N PRO A 117 15.66 7.29 -16.34
CA PRO A 117 16.49 6.45 -17.20
C PRO A 117 17.35 5.42 -16.45
N ALA A 118 17.80 5.76 -15.23
CA ALA A 118 18.59 4.87 -14.38
C ALA A 118 17.78 3.80 -13.62
N HIS A 119 16.45 3.95 -13.58
CA HIS A 119 15.58 3.14 -12.72
C HIS A 119 14.58 2.29 -13.51
N GLY A 120 14.25 2.67 -14.75
CA GLY A 120 13.37 1.90 -15.64
C GLY A 120 11.95 1.71 -15.11
N GLY A 121 11.51 2.60 -14.22
CA GLY A 121 10.18 2.55 -13.64
C GLY A 121 9.13 3.29 -14.45
N LEU A 122 7.90 3.27 -13.95
CA LEU A 122 6.72 3.85 -14.61
C LEU A 122 6.01 4.91 -13.76
N VAL A 123 6.54 5.23 -12.57
CA VAL A 123 5.93 6.22 -11.65
C VAL A 123 6.53 7.60 -11.90
N GLY A 124 5.69 8.54 -12.36
CA GLY A 124 6.03 9.96 -12.52
C GLY A 124 5.57 10.84 -11.37
#